data_AF-A0A2S6QNI3-F1
#
_entry.id   AF-A0A2S6QNI3-F1
#
_cell.length_a   1.000
_cell.length_b   1.000
_cell.length_c   1.000
_cell.angle_alpha   90.00
_cell.angle_beta   90.00
_cell.angle_gamma   90.00
#
_symmetry.space_group_name_H-M   'P 1'
#
loop_
_entity.id
_entity.type
_entity.pdbx_description
1 polymer ?
#
loop_
_entity_poly.entity_id
_entity_poly.type
_entity_poly.pdbx_seq_one_letter_code
_entity_poly.pdbx_strand_id
1 'polypeptide(L)'
;MRILTTILASSFFVLSAFADTTDQKWMNKVEITKEGDHCIDDKNCFNRYHPAIPAAAKANPGDIIIIHSRDALDSQFRLDSIADDLSTVDLGLVHPMMGPVHINGAKRGDALEVEVVDIIPDEYGYTVIAPGFGFLRDLFPDPYIVNWKLTRVGAVSDGMPGITVPFEAFPGSIGVLPGLPEVKAWKAREADLAAAGGVVLGPSTGGALPAAVCGEGGSHADDCLRTIPPRENGGNMDVQQMQIGTKIIFPCFIDGCGLFTGDVHYAQGDGEVSGTAIEMGAINVLRTRIIKGGAKNMDMPVTVGNDEIRDIEPTRFYQTVGIPMKGKGEQLPYHAYLNSEKITNLENLSEDLTAAARHALIQMIDYIVREHGLTREQAYILCSVAVDLRVGQVVDVPNFVVTAVLNLDVFDKYRN
;
A
#
# COMPACT_ATOMS: atom_id res chain seq x y z
N MET A 1 -88.20 11.79 3.78
CA MET A 1 -87.67 12.94 3.00
C MET A 1 -86.17 12.72 2.85
N ARG A 2 -85.69 12.50 1.62
CA ARG A 2 -84.30 12.15 1.28
C ARG A 2 -83.34 13.30 1.61
N ILE A 3 -82.20 13.01 2.22
CA ILE A 3 -81.01 13.88 2.14
C ILE A 3 -79.83 13.04 1.69
N LEU A 4 -79.18 13.55 0.64
CA LEU A 4 -78.14 12.96 -0.20
C LEU A 4 -76.90 12.52 0.57
N THR A 5 -76.39 11.34 0.22
CA THR A 5 -75.05 10.85 0.56
C THR A 5 -74.06 11.40 -0.47
N THR A 6 -73.18 12.33 -0.08
CA THR A 6 -72.08 12.81 -0.93
C THR A 6 -70.85 11.96 -0.66
N ILE A 7 -70.48 11.09 -1.59
CA ILE A 7 -69.21 10.35 -1.57
C ILE A 7 -68.13 11.29 -2.10
N LEU A 8 -67.24 11.77 -1.21
CA LEU A 8 -66.02 12.45 -1.61
C LEU A 8 -65.01 11.39 -2.07
N ALA A 9 -64.79 11.28 -3.37
CA ALA A 9 -63.67 10.52 -3.91
C ALA A 9 -62.38 11.33 -3.70
N SER A 10 -61.62 11.00 -2.67
CA SER A 10 -60.30 11.57 -2.43
C SER A 10 -59.30 10.98 -3.42
N SER A 11 -59.12 11.64 -4.56
CA SER A 11 -58.04 11.33 -5.50
C SER A 11 -56.70 11.70 -4.85
N PHE A 12 -56.02 10.72 -4.26
CA PHE A 12 -54.63 10.86 -3.83
C PHE A 12 -53.75 10.98 -5.08
N PHE A 13 -53.48 12.21 -5.50
CA PHE A 13 -52.37 12.49 -6.39
C PHE A 13 -51.08 12.28 -5.59
N VAL A 14 -50.41 11.15 -5.81
CA VAL A 14 -49.04 10.95 -5.38
C VAL A 14 -48.17 11.89 -6.22
N LEU A 15 -47.92 13.09 -5.70
CA LEU A 15 -46.90 13.99 -6.22
C LEU A 15 -45.55 13.42 -5.81
N SER A 16 -44.95 12.60 -6.67
CA SER A 16 -43.54 12.25 -6.56
C SER A 16 -42.72 13.52 -6.83
N ALA A 17 -42.26 14.17 -5.76
CA ALA A 17 -41.30 15.26 -5.88
C ALA A 17 -39.94 14.66 -6.24
N PHE A 18 -39.47 14.91 -7.45
CA PHE A 18 -38.10 14.63 -7.86
C PHE A 18 -37.27 15.90 -7.65
N ALA A 19 -36.31 15.85 -6.73
CA ALA A 19 -35.30 16.89 -6.60
C ALA A 19 -34.17 16.58 -7.59
N ASP A 20 -34.12 17.31 -8.70
CA ASP A 20 -32.97 17.28 -9.61
C ASP A 20 -31.88 18.22 -9.09
N THR A 21 -30.80 17.64 -8.58
CA THR A 21 -29.65 18.39 -8.04
C THR A 21 -28.45 18.36 -8.98
N THR A 22 -28.63 17.96 -10.24
CA THR A 22 -27.53 17.78 -11.21
C THR A 22 -26.74 19.07 -11.46
N ASP A 23 -27.39 20.22 -11.28
CA ASP A 23 -26.79 21.55 -11.47
C ASP A 23 -26.17 22.15 -10.19
N GLN A 24 -26.30 21.48 -9.04
CA GLN A 24 -25.75 21.96 -7.76
C GLN A 24 -24.26 21.61 -7.64
N LYS A 25 -23.41 22.34 -8.36
CA LYS A 25 -21.95 22.16 -8.35
C LYS A 25 -21.28 23.23 -7.50
N TRP A 26 -20.69 22.83 -6.38
CA TRP A 26 -19.94 23.74 -5.49
C TRP A 26 -18.46 23.35 -5.30
N MET A 27 -18.11 22.09 -5.59
CA MET A 27 -16.72 21.61 -5.55
C MET A 27 -16.13 21.54 -6.95
N ASN A 28 -14.88 22.01 -7.09
CA ASN A 28 -14.06 21.71 -8.24
C ASN A 28 -13.50 20.28 -8.12
N LYS A 29 -13.49 19.56 -9.22
CA LYS A 29 -12.93 18.21 -9.32
C LYS A 29 -11.82 18.20 -10.37
N VAL A 30 -10.69 17.61 -10.03
CA VAL A 30 -9.58 17.30 -10.94
C VAL A 30 -9.49 15.79 -11.02
N GLU A 31 -9.86 15.23 -12.16
CA GLU A 31 -9.91 13.78 -12.36
C GLU A 31 -8.83 13.33 -13.35
N ILE A 32 -8.08 12.30 -12.97
CA ILE A 32 -7.11 11.59 -13.80
C ILE A 32 -7.63 10.17 -13.95
N THR A 33 -8.15 9.87 -15.13
CA THR A 33 -8.63 8.52 -15.49
C THR A 33 -7.48 7.69 -16.04
N LYS A 34 -7.51 6.38 -15.76
CA LYS A 34 -6.59 5.41 -16.37
C LYS A 34 -6.97 5.18 -17.84
N GLU A 35 -5.98 5.09 -18.73
CA GLU A 35 -6.15 4.83 -20.18
C GLU A 35 -5.41 3.55 -20.60
N GLY A 36 -6.02 2.70 -21.42
CA GLY A 36 -5.38 1.45 -21.87
C GLY A 36 -5.21 0.38 -20.78
N ASP A 37 -4.65 -0.76 -21.16
CA ASP A 37 -4.57 -1.94 -20.30
C ASP A 37 -3.36 -1.87 -19.36
N HIS A 38 -2.25 -1.30 -19.82
CA HIS A 38 -1.00 -1.19 -19.07
C HIS A 38 -0.54 0.25 -18.86
N CYS A 39 0.38 0.46 -17.91
CA CYS A 39 0.98 1.76 -17.61
C CYS A 39 1.65 2.40 -18.85
N ILE A 40 2.21 1.59 -19.75
CA ILE A 40 2.83 2.07 -20.99
C ILE A 40 1.83 2.71 -21.96
N ASP A 41 0.56 2.34 -21.88
CA ASP A 41 -0.51 2.87 -22.72
C ASP A 41 -1.06 4.20 -22.17
N ASP A 42 -0.64 4.58 -20.96
CA ASP A 42 -1.18 5.69 -20.20
C ASP A 42 -0.15 6.80 -20.01
N LYS A 43 -0.37 7.94 -20.68
CA LYS A 43 0.52 9.11 -20.59
C LYS A 43 0.62 9.70 -19.18
N ASN A 44 -0.34 9.42 -18.30
CA ASN A 44 -0.34 9.90 -16.93
C ASN A 44 0.39 8.92 -15.99
N CYS A 45 0.75 7.73 -16.48
CA CYS A 45 1.37 6.69 -15.68
C CYS A 45 2.89 6.78 -15.75
N PHE A 46 3.54 6.52 -14.62
CA PHE A 46 4.99 6.48 -14.51
C PHE A 46 5.41 5.48 -13.43
N ASN A 47 6.62 4.94 -13.51
CA ASN A 47 7.10 3.94 -12.54
C ASN A 47 8.53 4.21 -12.04
N ARG A 48 8.96 5.47 -12.14
CA ARG A 48 10.23 5.95 -11.60
C ARG A 48 10.02 7.32 -10.95
N TYR A 49 10.81 7.65 -9.93
CA TYR A 49 10.81 8.99 -9.36
C TYR A 49 11.90 9.85 -10.00
N HIS A 50 11.48 10.98 -10.59
CA HIS A 50 12.39 12.03 -11.06
C HIS A 50 11.65 13.38 -11.18
N PRO A 51 12.25 14.53 -10.81
CA PRO A 51 11.60 15.85 -10.89
C PRO A 51 11.23 16.30 -12.31
N ALA A 52 11.83 15.70 -13.35
CA ALA A 52 11.57 16.05 -14.75
C ALA A 52 10.30 15.37 -15.32
N ILE A 53 9.64 14.50 -14.55
CA ILE A 53 8.38 13.89 -14.97
C ILE A 53 7.31 14.99 -15.07
N PRO A 54 6.63 15.12 -16.23
CA PRO A 54 5.63 16.17 -16.42
C PRO A 54 4.41 15.93 -15.53
N ALA A 55 3.79 17.01 -15.06
CA ALA A 55 2.53 16.90 -14.32
C ALA A 55 1.39 16.44 -15.24
N ALA A 56 0.64 15.43 -14.82
CA ALA A 56 -0.56 14.96 -15.50
C ALA A 56 -1.73 15.94 -15.36
N ALA A 57 -1.81 16.65 -14.22
CA ALA A 57 -2.85 17.64 -13.96
C ALA A 57 -2.36 18.77 -13.04
N LYS A 58 -3.18 19.82 -12.93
CA LYS A 58 -3.02 20.89 -11.95
C LYS A 58 -4.27 20.98 -11.09
N ALA A 59 -4.08 21.17 -9.79
CA ALA A 59 -5.18 21.37 -8.83
C ALA A 59 -4.88 22.56 -7.92
N ASN A 60 -5.92 23.22 -7.43
CA ASN A 60 -5.79 24.19 -6.35
C ASN A 60 -5.94 23.48 -4.99
N PRO A 61 -5.34 24.01 -3.92
CA PRO A 61 -5.63 23.54 -2.58
C PRO A 61 -7.14 23.54 -2.31
N GLY A 62 -7.66 22.44 -1.76
CA GLY A 62 -9.09 22.25 -1.49
C GLY A 62 -9.91 21.64 -2.62
N ASP A 63 -9.41 21.58 -3.86
CA ASP A 63 -10.06 20.84 -4.94
C ASP A 63 -10.12 19.34 -4.60
N ILE A 64 -11.16 18.64 -5.07
CA ILE A 64 -11.24 17.17 -4.99
C ILE A 64 -10.43 16.59 -6.12
N ILE A 65 -9.42 15.79 -5.80
CA ILE A 65 -8.54 15.12 -6.76
C ILE A 65 -8.96 13.66 -6.83
N ILE A 66 -9.30 13.17 -8.02
CA ILE A 66 -9.75 11.79 -8.26
C ILE A 66 -8.71 11.11 -9.16
N ILE A 67 -8.09 10.04 -8.68
CA ILE A 67 -6.99 9.35 -9.38
C ILE A 67 -7.34 7.87 -9.51
N HIS A 68 -7.52 7.41 -10.76
CA HIS A 68 -7.73 6.00 -11.06
C HIS A 68 -6.37 5.29 -11.15
N SER A 69 -6.08 4.40 -10.22
CA SER A 69 -4.81 3.64 -10.17
C SER A 69 -4.98 2.19 -10.62
N ARG A 70 -3.85 1.60 -11.03
CA ARG A 70 -3.70 0.17 -11.36
C ARG A 70 -3.17 -0.58 -10.13
N ASP A 71 -3.19 -1.91 -10.19
CA ASP A 71 -2.51 -2.76 -9.21
C ASP A 71 -0.98 -2.59 -9.28
N ALA A 72 -0.31 -3.00 -8.20
CA ALA A 72 1.13 -2.85 -7.99
C ALA A 72 2.00 -3.46 -9.09
N LEU A 73 1.52 -4.53 -9.74
CA LEU A 73 2.30 -5.31 -10.70
C LEU A 73 2.04 -4.93 -12.16
N ASP A 74 1.09 -4.03 -12.44
CA ASP A 74 0.58 -3.76 -13.80
C ASP A 74 0.19 -5.08 -14.51
N SER A 75 -0.36 -6.01 -13.74
CA SER A 75 -0.53 -7.41 -14.13
C SER A 75 -1.80 -7.65 -14.95
N GLN A 76 -1.91 -8.85 -15.54
CA GLN A 76 -3.15 -9.33 -16.17
C GLN A 76 -3.82 -10.41 -15.33
N PHE A 77 -3.60 -10.39 -14.01
CA PHE A 77 -4.18 -11.38 -13.14
C PHE A 77 -5.71 -11.25 -13.08
N ARG A 78 -6.36 -12.39 -12.87
CA ARG A 78 -7.81 -12.54 -12.85
C ARG A 78 -8.19 -13.63 -11.85
N LEU A 79 -9.50 -13.79 -11.61
CA LEU A 79 -10.01 -14.69 -10.56
C LEU A 79 -9.58 -16.16 -10.66
N ASP A 80 -9.16 -16.62 -11.83
CA ASP A 80 -8.66 -17.97 -12.10
C ASP A 80 -7.15 -18.00 -12.43
N SER A 81 -6.41 -16.92 -12.15
CA SER A 81 -4.95 -16.92 -12.22
C SER A 81 -4.34 -17.94 -11.25
N ILE A 82 -3.24 -18.55 -11.68
CA ILE A 82 -2.56 -19.63 -10.98
C ILE A 82 -1.11 -19.26 -10.68
N ALA A 83 -0.44 -20.05 -9.84
CA ALA A 83 0.94 -19.81 -9.44
C ALA A 83 1.92 -19.70 -10.63
N ASP A 84 1.68 -20.45 -11.72
CA ASP A 84 2.51 -20.41 -12.92
C ASP A 84 2.46 -19.03 -13.63
N ASP A 85 1.35 -18.29 -13.47
CA ASP A 85 1.20 -16.96 -14.08
C ASP A 85 2.15 -15.93 -13.46
N LEU A 86 2.66 -16.15 -12.23
CA LEU A 86 3.64 -15.26 -11.60
C LEU A 86 4.94 -15.17 -12.39
N SER A 87 5.26 -16.19 -13.20
CA SER A 87 6.43 -16.16 -14.08
C SER A 87 6.37 -15.07 -15.16
N THR A 88 5.18 -14.50 -15.40
CA THR A 88 4.95 -13.41 -16.35
C THR A 88 5.15 -12.01 -15.77
N VAL A 89 5.32 -11.91 -14.44
CA VAL A 89 5.48 -10.62 -13.75
C VAL A 89 6.84 -10.01 -14.06
N ASP A 90 6.84 -8.81 -14.63
CA ASP A 90 8.06 -8.02 -14.86
C ASP A 90 8.23 -6.98 -13.76
N LEU A 91 9.14 -7.26 -12.81
CA LEU A 91 9.50 -6.33 -11.74
C LEU A 91 10.08 -5.01 -12.26
N GLY A 92 10.47 -4.87 -13.52
CA GLY A 92 10.86 -3.61 -14.14
C GLY A 92 9.73 -2.61 -14.29
N LEU A 93 8.48 -3.11 -14.41
CA LEU A 93 7.26 -2.32 -14.56
C LEU A 93 6.75 -1.77 -13.21
N VAL A 94 7.12 -2.46 -12.13
CA VAL A 94 6.71 -2.16 -10.75
C VAL A 94 7.36 -0.88 -10.22
N HIS A 95 6.64 0.00 -9.50
CA HIS A 95 5.17 0.11 -9.34
C HIS A 95 4.62 1.15 -10.34
N PRO A 96 3.48 0.90 -11.03
CA PRO A 96 2.83 1.90 -11.87
C PRO A 96 2.09 2.94 -11.02
N MET A 97 2.61 4.17 -10.98
CA MET A 97 2.05 5.31 -10.26
C MET A 97 1.22 6.20 -11.17
N MET A 98 0.17 6.79 -10.63
CA MET A 98 -0.70 7.72 -11.34
C MET A 98 -0.51 9.15 -10.85
N GLY A 99 -0.33 10.09 -11.79
CA GLY A 99 -0.01 11.49 -11.52
C GLY A 99 1.17 11.97 -12.38
N PRO A 100 2.07 12.82 -11.86
CA PRO A 100 1.95 13.63 -10.66
C PRO A 100 1.00 14.82 -10.87
N VAL A 101 0.30 15.22 -9.81
CA VAL A 101 -0.56 16.41 -9.76
C VAL A 101 0.24 17.59 -9.22
N HIS A 102 0.28 18.68 -10.00
CA HIS A 102 0.89 19.92 -9.56
C HIS A 102 -0.11 20.74 -8.73
N ILE A 103 0.24 21.00 -7.46
CA ILE A 103 -0.60 21.79 -6.56
C ILE A 103 -0.25 23.28 -6.67
N ASN A 104 -1.18 24.06 -7.21
CA ASN A 104 -0.97 25.48 -7.48
C ASN A 104 -0.60 26.24 -6.18
N GLY A 105 0.52 26.95 -6.23
CA GLY A 105 0.99 27.78 -5.12
C GLY A 105 1.82 27.03 -4.07
N ALA A 106 1.97 25.70 -4.15
CA ALA A 106 2.90 24.96 -3.31
C ALA A 106 4.35 25.18 -3.78
N LYS A 107 5.28 25.33 -2.85
CA LYS A 107 6.69 25.60 -3.12
C LYS A 107 7.59 24.58 -2.45
N ARG A 108 8.80 24.37 -2.98
CA ARG A 108 9.84 23.63 -2.25
C ARG A 108 9.98 24.21 -0.84
N GLY A 109 9.99 23.34 0.18
CA GLY A 109 10.07 23.73 1.59
C GLY A 109 8.72 23.96 2.28
N ASP A 110 7.60 24.01 1.53
CA ASP A 110 6.27 23.82 2.11
C ASP A 110 6.05 22.35 2.46
N ALA A 111 5.03 22.05 3.27
CA ALA A 111 4.49 20.71 3.38
C ALA A 111 3.10 20.63 2.71
N LEU A 112 2.79 19.47 2.13
CA LEU A 112 1.51 19.15 1.53
C LEU A 112 0.75 18.18 2.43
N GLU A 113 -0.33 18.65 3.04
CA GLU A 113 -1.28 17.78 3.73
C GLU A 113 -2.26 17.20 2.69
N VAL A 114 -2.39 15.89 2.67
CA VAL A 114 -3.23 15.12 1.75
C VAL A 114 -4.22 14.32 2.59
N GLU A 115 -5.50 14.67 2.52
CA GLU A 115 -6.60 13.93 3.12
C GLU A 115 -7.01 12.80 2.18
N VAL A 116 -7.03 11.56 2.67
CA VAL A 116 -7.61 10.39 1.97
C VAL A 116 -9.12 10.42 2.21
N VAL A 117 -9.88 10.94 1.25
CA VAL A 117 -11.32 11.19 1.41
C VAL A 117 -12.14 9.92 1.20
N ASP A 118 -11.82 9.13 0.18
CA ASP A 118 -12.44 7.83 -0.10
C ASP A 118 -11.50 7.01 -1.00
N ILE A 119 -11.67 5.69 -0.98
CA ILE A 119 -11.05 4.76 -1.92
C ILE A 119 -12.17 3.86 -2.42
N ILE A 120 -12.35 3.81 -3.74
CA ILE A 120 -13.28 2.89 -4.38
C ILE A 120 -12.47 1.67 -4.84
N PRO A 121 -12.69 0.48 -4.26
CA PRO A 121 -11.96 -0.73 -4.66
C PRO A 121 -12.39 -1.19 -6.06
N ASP A 122 -11.48 -1.86 -6.78
CA ASP A 122 -11.86 -2.71 -7.91
C ASP A 122 -12.65 -3.94 -7.41
N GLU A 123 -13.14 -4.77 -8.33
CA GLU A 123 -13.87 -6.01 -7.99
C GLU A 123 -12.93 -7.19 -7.73
N TYR A 124 -11.67 -7.07 -8.14
CA TYR A 124 -10.65 -8.11 -8.07
C TYR A 124 -9.38 -7.60 -7.39
N GLY A 125 -8.75 -8.47 -6.61
CA GLY A 125 -7.40 -8.27 -6.11
C GLY A 125 -6.65 -9.58 -5.93
N TYR A 126 -5.37 -9.51 -5.62
CA TYR A 126 -4.53 -10.68 -5.43
C TYR A 126 -3.56 -10.51 -4.26
N THR A 127 -3.10 -11.63 -3.73
CA THR A 127 -1.91 -11.69 -2.85
C THR A 127 -1.02 -12.82 -3.35
N VAL A 128 0.28 -12.58 -3.42
CA VAL A 128 1.24 -13.54 -3.97
C VAL A 128 2.37 -13.86 -2.99
N ILE A 129 2.91 -15.07 -3.13
CA ILE A 129 4.23 -15.44 -2.69
C ILE A 129 5.09 -15.52 -3.94
N ALA A 130 6.05 -14.60 -4.07
CA ALA A 130 6.98 -14.57 -5.20
C ALA A 130 8.33 -15.18 -4.78
N PRO A 131 8.85 -16.19 -5.52
CA PRO A 131 10.12 -16.84 -5.20
C PRO A 131 11.27 -15.84 -5.00
N GLY A 132 11.96 -15.94 -3.86
CA GLY A 132 13.09 -15.06 -3.53
C GLY A 132 12.69 -13.68 -3.01
N PHE A 133 11.40 -13.40 -2.82
CA PHE A 133 10.87 -12.14 -2.29
C PHE A 133 9.97 -12.36 -1.05
N GLY A 134 9.76 -11.30 -0.27
CA GLY A 134 9.05 -11.36 1.01
C GLY A 134 9.95 -11.65 2.22
N PHE A 135 9.34 -11.57 3.40
CA PHE A 135 10.03 -11.62 4.69
C PHE A 135 10.54 -13.02 5.06
N LEU A 136 9.77 -14.06 4.71
CA LEU A 136 10.09 -15.48 4.91
C LEU A 136 10.45 -16.20 3.60
N ARG A 137 11.07 -15.49 2.65
CA ARG A 137 11.44 -15.98 1.30
C ARG A 137 12.29 -17.26 1.26
N ASP A 138 12.96 -17.58 2.36
CA ASP A 138 13.75 -18.80 2.52
C ASP A 138 12.94 -20.00 3.02
N LEU A 139 11.76 -19.75 3.61
CA LEU A 139 10.81 -20.79 4.05
C LEU A 139 9.68 -21.03 3.04
N PHE A 140 9.43 -20.07 2.16
CA PHE A 140 8.41 -20.12 1.10
C PHE A 140 9.05 -19.86 -0.28
N PRO A 141 9.81 -20.83 -0.81
CA PRO A 141 10.55 -20.66 -2.06
C PRO A 141 9.68 -20.81 -3.32
N ASP A 142 8.52 -21.43 -3.20
CA ASP A 142 7.64 -21.77 -4.32
C ASP A 142 6.58 -20.67 -4.55
N PRO A 143 6.18 -20.42 -5.80
CA PRO A 143 5.17 -19.41 -6.11
C PRO A 143 3.80 -19.84 -5.59
N TYR A 144 3.02 -18.88 -5.12
CA TYR A 144 1.63 -19.10 -4.71
C TYR A 144 0.80 -17.83 -4.92
N ILE A 145 -0.49 -17.99 -5.18
CA ILE A 145 -1.42 -16.87 -5.38
C ILE A 145 -2.77 -17.15 -4.72
N VAL A 146 -3.34 -16.11 -4.13
CA VAL A 146 -4.75 -16.07 -3.72
C VAL A 146 -5.43 -14.93 -4.46
N ASN A 147 -6.52 -15.27 -5.13
CA ASN A 147 -7.37 -14.36 -5.88
C ASN A 147 -8.58 -13.95 -5.03
N TRP A 148 -8.78 -12.65 -4.86
CA TRP A 148 -9.81 -12.09 -4.00
C TRP A 148 -10.95 -11.46 -4.80
N LYS A 149 -12.18 -11.71 -4.36
CA LYS A 149 -13.39 -11.00 -4.79
C LYS A 149 -13.62 -9.88 -3.79
N LEU A 150 -13.62 -8.64 -4.27
CA LEU A 150 -13.59 -7.45 -3.43
C LEU A 150 -14.96 -6.78 -3.38
N THR A 151 -15.31 -6.25 -2.22
CA THR A 151 -16.53 -5.45 -2.00
C THR A 151 -16.23 -4.34 -1.01
N ARG A 152 -17.17 -3.43 -0.71
CA ARG A 152 -16.94 -2.45 0.37
C ARG A 152 -17.06 -3.01 1.79
N VAL A 153 -17.37 -4.30 1.94
CA VAL A 153 -17.58 -4.93 3.27
C VAL A 153 -16.52 -5.97 3.59
N GLY A 154 -16.03 -6.71 2.60
CA GLY A 154 -15.05 -7.76 2.80
C GLY A 154 -14.51 -8.34 1.50
N ALA A 155 -13.27 -8.82 1.56
CA ALA A 155 -12.62 -9.61 0.53
C ALA A 155 -12.74 -11.10 0.88
N VAL A 156 -13.14 -11.90 -0.11
CA VAL A 156 -13.29 -13.36 0.02
C VAL A 156 -12.61 -14.07 -1.14
N SER A 157 -12.16 -15.31 -0.93
CA SER A 157 -11.52 -16.11 -1.97
C SER A 157 -12.05 -17.54 -1.99
N ASP A 158 -12.25 -18.09 -3.20
CA ASP A 158 -12.54 -19.51 -3.37
C ASP A 158 -11.33 -20.38 -2.99
N GLY A 159 -10.11 -19.81 -3.04
CA GLY A 159 -8.88 -20.46 -2.60
C GLY A 159 -8.68 -20.47 -1.08
N MET A 160 -9.48 -19.70 -0.33
CA MET A 160 -9.44 -19.63 1.14
C MET A 160 -10.87 -19.58 1.72
N PRO A 161 -11.67 -20.66 1.55
CA PRO A 161 -13.08 -20.66 1.95
C PRO A 161 -13.24 -20.48 3.46
N GLY A 162 -14.17 -19.59 3.85
CA GLY A 162 -14.44 -19.27 5.25
C GLY A 162 -13.57 -18.15 5.83
N ILE A 163 -12.71 -17.54 5.01
CA ILE A 163 -11.94 -16.34 5.36
C ILE A 163 -12.62 -15.11 4.76
N THR A 164 -12.80 -14.07 5.57
CA THR A 164 -13.25 -12.75 5.13
C THR A 164 -12.33 -11.67 5.69
N VAL A 165 -11.63 -10.95 4.82
CA VAL A 165 -10.74 -9.84 5.21
C VAL A 165 -11.51 -8.53 5.11
N PRO A 166 -11.58 -7.69 6.16
CA PRO A 166 -12.36 -6.44 6.13
C PRO A 166 -11.81 -5.42 5.13
N PHE A 167 -12.68 -4.54 4.65
CA PHE A 167 -12.26 -3.40 3.82
C PHE A 167 -11.56 -2.35 4.69
N GLU A 168 -10.24 -2.27 4.56
CA GLU A 168 -9.36 -1.42 5.37
C GLU A 168 -8.38 -0.66 4.48
N ALA A 169 -8.88 -0.22 3.32
CA ALA A 169 -8.04 0.20 2.21
C ALA A 169 -7.26 1.49 2.48
N PHE A 170 -6.06 1.53 1.91
CA PHE A 170 -5.14 2.65 1.93
C PHE A 170 -4.22 2.58 0.70
N PRO A 171 -3.60 3.70 0.28
CA PRO A 171 -2.58 3.66 -0.75
C PRO A 171 -1.26 3.16 -0.15
N GLY A 172 -0.77 1.99 -0.57
CA GLY A 172 0.57 1.48 -0.24
C GLY A 172 1.64 2.45 -0.73
N SER A 173 1.46 2.97 -1.95
CA SER A 173 2.27 4.05 -2.50
C SER A 173 1.54 5.38 -2.69
N ILE A 174 1.92 6.38 -1.91
CA ILE A 174 1.48 7.77 -2.05
C ILE A 174 2.61 8.71 -1.66
N GLY A 175 2.79 9.79 -2.42
CA GLY A 175 3.89 10.71 -2.15
C GLY A 175 3.95 11.91 -3.07
N VAL A 176 5.10 12.58 -2.99
CA VAL A 176 5.42 13.77 -3.79
C VAL A 176 6.69 13.54 -4.59
N LEU A 177 6.89 14.24 -5.71
CA LEU A 177 8.12 14.08 -6.48
C LEU A 177 9.34 14.62 -5.72
N PRO A 178 10.48 13.93 -5.77
CA PRO A 178 11.73 14.43 -5.21
C PRO A 178 12.32 15.56 -6.05
N GLY A 179 13.21 16.35 -5.45
CA GLY A 179 14.08 17.28 -6.16
C GLY A 179 15.42 16.63 -6.52
N LEU A 180 16.22 17.30 -7.35
CA LEU A 180 17.56 16.82 -7.72
C LEU A 180 18.50 16.61 -6.52
N PRO A 181 18.49 17.44 -5.45
CA PRO A 181 19.30 17.17 -4.27
C PRO A 181 18.95 15.84 -3.60
N GLU A 182 17.66 15.54 -3.49
CA GLU A 182 17.15 14.30 -2.91
C GLU A 182 17.51 13.10 -3.77
N VAL A 183 17.27 13.18 -5.09
CA VAL A 183 17.67 12.13 -6.04
C VAL A 183 19.15 11.77 -5.90
N LYS A 184 20.02 12.79 -5.86
CA LYS A 184 21.47 12.59 -5.69
C LYS A 184 21.81 11.92 -4.36
N ALA A 185 21.21 12.37 -3.26
CA ALA A 185 21.50 11.85 -1.92
C ALA A 185 21.04 10.39 -1.77
N TRP A 186 19.85 10.07 -2.25
CA TRP A 186 19.27 8.74 -2.17
C TRP A 186 20.03 7.73 -3.03
N LYS A 187 20.34 8.10 -4.28
CA LYS A 187 21.17 7.29 -5.16
C LYS A 187 22.55 6.99 -4.56
N ALA A 188 23.18 7.98 -3.91
CA ALA A 188 24.48 7.80 -3.28
C ALA A 188 24.43 6.79 -2.11
N ARG A 189 23.53 6.98 -1.14
CA ARG A 189 23.44 6.06 0.02
C ARG A 189 23.02 4.64 -0.37
N GLU A 190 22.18 4.52 -1.40
CA GLU A 190 21.76 3.22 -1.94
C GLU A 190 22.90 2.53 -2.70
N ALA A 191 23.70 3.28 -3.46
CA ALA A 191 24.90 2.73 -4.10
C ALA A 191 25.94 2.28 -3.07
N ASP A 192 26.12 3.02 -1.97
CA ASP A 192 27.02 2.63 -0.88
C ASP A 192 26.56 1.33 -0.21
N LEU A 193 25.25 1.16 0.03
CA LEU A 193 24.67 -0.07 0.56
C LEU A 193 24.85 -1.25 -0.41
N ALA A 194 24.61 -1.03 -1.70
CA ALA A 194 24.83 -2.04 -2.73
C ALA A 194 26.30 -2.49 -2.79
N ALA A 195 27.24 -1.53 -2.69
CA ALA A 195 28.67 -1.81 -2.64
C ALA A 195 29.09 -2.62 -1.39
N ALA A 196 28.35 -2.47 -0.29
CA ALA A 196 28.50 -3.29 0.92
C ALA A 196 27.81 -4.68 0.82
N GLY A 197 27.18 -5.01 -0.31
CA GLY A 197 26.48 -6.28 -0.53
C GLY A 197 25.02 -6.29 -0.06
N GLY A 198 24.47 -5.14 0.34
CA GLY A 198 23.05 -4.99 0.64
C GLY A 198 22.19 -5.08 -0.61
N VAL A 199 20.95 -5.53 -0.45
CA VAL A 199 19.99 -5.61 -1.56
C VAL A 199 19.45 -4.22 -1.86
N VAL A 200 19.69 -3.74 -3.08
CA VAL A 200 19.29 -2.40 -3.55
C VAL A 200 18.84 -2.50 -4.99
N LEU A 201 17.73 -1.84 -5.32
CA LEU A 201 17.23 -1.70 -6.69
C LEU A 201 17.50 -0.27 -7.17
N GLY A 202 18.69 -0.06 -7.73
CA GLY A 202 19.10 1.23 -8.28
C GLY A 202 18.33 1.61 -9.56
N PRO A 203 18.60 2.80 -10.12
CA PRO A 203 18.05 3.22 -11.41
C PRO A 203 18.22 2.15 -12.49
N SER A 204 17.13 1.90 -13.23
CA SER A 204 17.09 0.94 -14.32
C SER A 204 16.15 1.45 -15.40
N THR A 205 16.60 1.37 -16.65
CA THR A 205 15.88 1.85 -17.85
C THR A 205 14.89 0.84 -18.41
N GLY A 206 15.07 -0.46 -18.10
CA GLY A 206 14.16 -1.51 -18.53
C GLY A 206 12.75 -1.27 -17.99
N GLY A 207 11.77 -1.14 -18.90
CA GLY A 207 10.38 -0.85 -18.54
C GLY A 207 10.13 0.52 -17.91
N ALA A 208 11.10 1.43 -17.93
CA ALA A 208 11.01 2.71 -17.21
C ALA A 208 10.13 3.74 -17.93
N LEU A 209 9.18 4.33 -17.20
CA LEU A 209 8.21 5.29 -17.69
C LEU A 209 8.25 6.60 -16.87
N PRO A 210 8.11 7.78 -17.53
CA PRO A 210 7.95 7.96 -18.98
C PRO A 210 9.26 7.68 -19.73
N ALA A 211 9.19 6.95 -20.85
CA ALA A 211 10.38 6.48 -21.57
C ALA A 211 11.32 7.63 -22.03
N ALA A 212 10.75 8.78 -22.43
CA ALA A 212 11.53 9.95 -22.83
C ALA A 212 12.35 10.59 -21.69
N VAL A 213 11.99 10.33 -20.43
CA VAL A 213 12.70 10.82 -19.24
C VAL A 213 13.58 9.70 -18.67
N CYS A 214 13.01 8.53 -18.44
CA CYS A 214 13.61 7.47 -17.65
C CYS A 214 13.98 6.20 -18.42
N GLY A 215 13.48 6.04 -19.65
CA GLY A 215 13.75 4.88 -20.49
C GLY A 215 15.15 4.89 -21.08
N GLU A 216 15.47 3.87 -21.88
CA GLU A 216 16.73 3.81 -22.61
C GLU A 216 16.88 5.00 -23.56
N GLY A 217 17.97 5.75 -23.43
CA GLY A 217 18.17 7.02 -24.16
C GLY A 217 17.33 8.20 -23.67
N GLY A 218 16.58 8.03 -22.58
CA GLY A 218 15.83 9.09 -21.93
C GLY A 218 16.73 10.17 -21.33
N SER A 219 16.19 11.39 -21.21
CA SER A 219 16.94 12.58 -20.77
C SER A 219 17.59 12.46 -19.37
N HIS A 220 17.07 11.58 -18.52
CA HIS A 220 17.50 11.39 -17.13
C HIS A 220 17.56 9.89 -16.74
N ALA A 221 17.81 9.01 -17.72
CA ALA A 221 17.81 7.55 -17.56
C ALA A 221 18.57 7.05 -16.31
N ASP A 222 19.74 7.63 -16.02
CA ASP A 222 20.61 7.20 -14.91
C ASP A 222 20.18 7.71 -13.52
N ASP A 223 19.24 8.65 -13.47
CA ASP A 223 18.82 9.32 -12.22
C ASP A 223 17.35 9.03 -11.85
N CYS A 224 16.64 8.25 -12.67
CA CYS A 224 15.28 7.83 -12.41
C CYS A 224 15.23 6.68 -11.39
N LEU A 225 14.85 6.99 -10.16
CA LEU A 225 14.85 6.05 -9.03
C LEU A 225 13.68 5.06 -9.12
N ARG A 226 13.90 3.83 -8.65
CA ARG A 226 12.81 2.85 -8.47
C ARG A 226 11.81 3.31 -7.41
N THR A 227 10.54 2.98 -7.63
CA THR A 227 9.44 3.28 -6.73
C THR A 227 9.26 2.27 -5.60
N ILE A 228 10.09 1.22 -5.55
CA ILE A 228 10.00 0.12 -4.58
C ILE A 228 10.33 0.55 -3.15
N PRO A 229 11.50 1.15 -2.83
CA PRO A 229 11.76 1.50 -1.44
C PRO A 229 11.08 2.82 -1.05
N PRO A 230 10.49 2.93 0.16
CA PRO A 230 10.05 4.20 0.70
C PRO A 230 11.24 5.11 0.95
N ARG A 231 10.98 6.42 0.83
CA ARG A 231 11.96 7.47 1.12
C ARG A 231 11.26 8.66 1.78
N GLU A 232 12.00 9.74 1.96
CA GLU A 232 11.54 10.98 2.60
C GLU A 232 10.39 11.67 1.83
N ASN A 233 10.13 11.29 0.57
CA ASN A 233 8.96 11.72 -0.18
C ASN A 233 7.71 10.87 0.00
N GLY A 234 7.74 9.88 0.89
CA GLY A 234 6.76 8.83 0.97
C GLY A 234 7.03 7.77 -0.10
N GLY A 235 6.09 7.59 -1.01
CA GLY A 235 6.10 6.46 -1.94
C GLY A 235 5.60 5.20 -1.25
N ASN A 236 6.25 4.06 -1.50
CA ASN A 236 5.89 2.71 -1.02
C ASN A 236 6.09 2.56 0.49
N MET A 237 5.24 3.19 1.28
CA MET A 237 5.38 3.16 2.73
C MET A 237 4.68 1.95 3.33
N ASP A 238 3.61 1.46 2.70
CA ASP A 238 2.90 0.23 3.07
C ASP A 238 2.46 0.25 4.55
N VAL A 239 2.00 1.43 4.99
CA VAL A 239 1.57 1.70 6.36
C VAL A 239 0.05 1.68 6.42
N GLN A 240 -0.50 0.57 6.89
CA GLN A 240 -1.94 0.32 6.90
C GLN A 240 -2.77 1.35 7.65
N GLN A 241 -2.19 2.15 8.55
CA GLN A 241 -2.90 3.22 9.26
C GLN A 241 -3.26 4.42 8.36
N MET A 242 -2.73 4.50 7.13
CA MET A 242 -2.98 5.56 6.14
C MET A 242 -4.34 5.45 5.42
N GLN A 243 -5.36 4.91 6.11
CA GLN A 243 -6.70 4.64 5.59
C GLN A 243 -7.52 5.91 5.34
N ILE A 244 -8.66 5.73 4.68
CA ILE A 244 -9.75 6.70 4.52
C ILE A 244 -10.00 7.48 5.83
N GLY A 245 -10.03 8.81 5.74
CA GLY A 245 -10.16 9.74 6.85
C GLY A 245 -8.83 10.25 7.44
N THR A 246 -7.69 9.64 7.10
CA THR A 246 -6.38 10.19 7.50
C THR A 246 -5.96 11.40 6.70
N LYS A 247 -5.04 12.17 7.28
CA LYS A 247 -4.24 13.17 6.58
C LYS A 247 -2.78 12.77 6.61
N ILE A 248 -2.16 12.69 5.45
CA ILE A 248 -0.73 12.41 5.31
C ILE A 248 -0.04 13.72 4.90
N ILE A 249 0.98 14.11 5.64
CA ILE A 249 1.68 15.37 5.46
C ILE A 249 3.06 15.06 4.87
N PHE A 250 3.34 15.56 3.66
CA PHE A 250 4.58 15.33 2.92
C PHE A 250 5.44 16.59 2.84
N PRO A 251 6.77 16.50 2.95
CA PRO A 251 7.66 17.62 2.62
C PRO A 251 7.74 17.85 1.10
N CYS A 252 7.51 19.07 0.62
CA CYS A 252 7.60 19.37 -0.81
C CYS A 252 9.04 19.65 -1.25
N PHE A 253 9.53 18.86 -2.21
CA PHE A 253 10.89 18.99 -2.74
C PHE A 253 10.98 19.80 -4.03
N ILE A 254 9.86 20.00 -4.73
CA ILE A 254 9.76 20.82 -5.94
C ILE A 254 8.56 21.77 -5.84
N ASP A 255 8.54 22.78 -6.70
CA ASP A 255 7.37 23.65 -6.85
C ASP A 255 6.17 22.84 -7.35
N GLY A 256 5.03 22.98 -6.67
CA GLY A 256 3.83 22.19 -6.89
C GLY A 256 3.82 20.80 -6.24
N CYS A 257 4.92 20.40 -5.58
CA CYS A 257 5.16 19.11 -4.89
C CYS A 257 5.13 17.87 -5.80
N GLY A 258 4.18 17.76 -6.75
CA GLY A 258 4.03 16.62 -7.65
C GLY A 258 3.42 15.41 -6.94
N LEU A 259 2.18 15.55 -6.44
CA LEU A 259 1.45 14.50 -5.72
C LEU A 259 1.14 13.32 -6.64
N PHE A 260 1.43 12.09 -6.23
CA PHE A 260 1.05 10.87 -6.96
C PHE A 260 0.51 9.81 -6.00
N THR A 261 -0.16 8.81 -6.56
CA THR A 261 -0.56 7.60 -5.81
C THR A 261 -0.73 6.41 -6.76
N GLY A 262 -0.59 5.21 -6.22
CA GLY A 262 -0.95 3.93 -6.82
C GLY A 262 -0.71 2.83 -5.80
N ASP A 263 -0.59 1.58 -6.24
CA ASP A 263 -0.31 0.45 -5.33
C ASP A 263 -1.30 0.43 -4.15
N VAL A 264 -2.59 0.39 -4.48
CA VAL A 264 -3.64 0.49 -3.48
C VAL A 264 -3.92 -0.88 -2.91
N HIS A 265 -3.92 -0.96 -1.59
CA HIS A 265 -4.17 -2.18 -0.86
C HIS A 265 -5.61 -2.17 -0.38
N TYR A 266 -6.34 -3.24 -0.66
CA TYR A 266 -7.67 -3.44 -0.08
C TYR A 266 -7.58 -3.65 1.43
N ALA A 267 -6.57 -4.42 1.86
CA ALA A 267 -6.17 -4.66 3.24
C ALA A 267 -4.73 -5.20 3.28
N GLN A 268 -4.02 -4.92 4.37
CA GLN A 268 -2.65 -5.36 4.61
C GLN A 268 -2.43 -5.53 6.11
N GLY A 269 -1.75 -6.58 6.54
CA GLY A 269 -1.18 -6.67 7.88
C GLY A 269 0.12 -5.86 8.00
N ASP A 270 0.58 -5.56 9.22
CA ASP A 270 1.86 -4.88 9.38
C ASP A 270 3.03 -5.70 8.80
N GLY A 271 3.90 -4.99 8.09
CA GLY A 271 5.12 -5.53 7.52
C GLY A 271 4.95 -6.27 6.19
N GLU A 272 3.72 -6.37 5.67
CA GLU A 272 3.43 -6.87 4.32
C GLU A 272 4.21 -8.17 4.03
N VAL A 273 4.08 -9.14 4.94
CA VAL A 273 5.14 -10.12 5.14
C VAL A 273 5.38 -11.03 3.93
N SER A 274 4.36 -11.32 3.10
CA SER A 274 4.56 -12.09 1.86
C SER A 274 5.14 -11.25 0.70
N GLY A 275 5.31 -9.95 0.92
CA GLY A 275 5.75 -8.95 -0.05
C GLY A 275 4.63 -8.35 -0.89
N THR A 276 3.38 -8.75 -0.66
CA THR A 276 2.21 -8.11 -1.26
C THR A 276 1.06 -8.08 -0.25
N ALA A 277 0.18 -7.10 -0.41
CA ALA A 277 -1.08 -6.99 0.30
C ALA A 277 -2.21 -7.74 -0.43
N ILE A 278 -3.47 -7.37 -0.18
CA ILE A 278 -4.54 -7.58 -1.18
C ILE A 278 -4.43 -6.44 -2.20
N GLU A 279 -3.60 -6.66 -3.21
CA GLU A 279 -3.32 -5.70 -4.28
C GLU A 279 -4.53 -5.50 -5.19
N MET A 280 -4.83 -4.24 -5.55
CA MET A 280 -5.93 -3.95 -6.47
C MET A 280 -5.72 -2.67 -7.28
N GLY A 281 -6.45 -2.56 -8.39
CA GLY A 281 -6.80 -1.26 -8.95
C GLY A 281 -7.74 -0.51 -8.01
N ALA A 282 -7.81 0.81 -8.13
CA ALA A 282 -8.74 1.61 -7.31
C ALA A 282 -9.00 2.98 -7.90
N ILE A 283 -10.00 3.68 -7.35
CA ILE A 283 -10.17 5.12 -7.52
C ILE A 283 -9.89 5.79 -6.19
N ASN A 284 -8.84 6.60 -6.14
CA ASN A 284 -8.43 7.36 -4.97
C ASN A 284 -9.06 8.76 -5.00
N VAL A 285 -9.76 9.14 -3.93
CA VAL A 285 -10.33 10.48 -3.76
C VAL A 285 -9.53 11.21 -2.70
N LEU A 286 -8.85 12.28 -3.10
CA LEU A 286 -7.91 13.02 -2.26
C LEU A 286 -8.31 14.50 -2.17
N ARG A 287 -7.92 15.16 -1.09
CA ARG A 287 -7.97 16.62 -0.95
C ARG A 287 -6.68 17.15 -0.37
N THR A 288 -6.22 18.30 -0.84
CA THR A 288 -4.94 18.87 -0.41
C THR A 288 -5.04 20.21 0.31
N ARG A 289 -4.10 20.45 1.22
CA ARG A 289 -3.84 21.75 1.86
C ARG A 289 -2.34 22.02 1.93
N ILE A 290 -1.93 23.26 1.69
CA ILE A 290 -0.53 23.67 1.80
C ILE A 290 -0.25 24.20 3.21
N ILE A 291 0.81 23.67 3.83
CA ILE A 291 1.36 24.16 5.10
C ILE A 291 2.66 24.92 4.79
N LYS A 292 2.60 26.25 4.85
CA LYS A 292 3.72 27.11 4.43
C LYS A 292 4.95 26.93 5.30
N GLY A 293 6.08 26.62 4.67
CA GLY A 293 7.34 26.33 5.35
C GLY A 293 7.33 25.07 6.22
N GLY A 294 6.31 24.20 6.09
CA GLY A 294 6.09 23.05 6.95
C GLY A 294 7.15 21.95 6.85
N ALA A 295 7.86 21.86 5.72
CA ALA A 295 8.88 20.81 5.53
C ALA A 295 10.13 20.98 6.40
N LYS A 296 10.37 22.17 6.99
CA LYS A 296 11.58 22.45 7.78
C LYS A 296 11.77 21.54 8.99
N ASN A 297 10.69 20.95 9.48
CA ASN A 297 10.68 20.09 10.67
C ASN A 297 10.31 18.64 10.32
N MET A 298 10.52 18.24 9.07
CA MET A 298 10.11 16.92 8.57
C MET A 298 11.29 16.23 7.89
N ASP A 299 11.66 15.06 8.42
CA ASP A 299 12.58 14.14 7.75
C ASP A 299 11.80 13.09 6.93
N MET A 300 10.63 12.68 7.42
CA MET A 300 9.71 11.74 6.76
C MET A 300 8.28 12.29 6.80
N PRO A 301 7.35 11.75 5.98
CA PRO A 301 5.93 12.09 6.06
C PRO A 301 5.34 11.77 7.44
N VAL A 302 4.26 12.47 7.78
CA VAL A 302 3.53 12.30 9.05
C VAL A 302 2.08 11.97 8.75
N THR A 303 1.55 10.93 9.38
CA THR A 303 0.11 10.59 9.31
C THR A 303 -0.62 11.11 10.54
N VAL A 304 -1.73 11.80 10.30
CA VAL A 304 -2.62 12.32 11.33
C VAL A 304 -3.99 11.66 11.17
N GLY A 305 -4.40 10.91 12.18
CA GLY A 305 -5.76 10.38 12.29
C GLY A 305 -6.77 11.48 12.63
N ASN A 306 -8.04 11.19 12.40
CA ASN A 306 -9.18 12.00 12.82
C ASN A 306 -9.70 11.55 14.21
N ASP A 307 -10.72 12.24 14.73
CA ASP A 307 -11.37 11.91 16.02
C ASP A 307 -12.26 10.65 15.95
N GLU A 308 -12.25 9.95 14.81
CA GLU A 308 -13.01 8.71 14.62
C GLU A 308 -12.35 7.57 15.40
N ILE A 309 -13.17 6.75 16.08
CA ILE A 309 -12.68 5.52 16.70
C ILE A 309 -12.28 4.59 15.56
N ARG A 310 -10.98 4.41 15.38
CA ARG A 310 -10.42 3.39 14.52
C ARG A 310 -10.13 2.17 15.38
N ASP A 311 -10.62 1.02 14.95
CA ASP A 311 -10.36 -0.26 15.61
C ASP A 311 -8.96 -0.74 15.19
N ILE A 312 -7.93 0.01 15.60
CA ILE A 312 -6.52 -0.24 15.24
C ILE A 312 -6.05 -1.57 15.87
N GLU A 313 -6.67 -1.96 16.99
CA GLU A 313 -6.38 -3.24 17.64
C GLU A 313 -7.65 -4.08 17.74
N PRO A 314 -7.61 -5.35 17.33
CA PRO A 314 -8.77 -6.21 17.39
C PRO A 314 -9.22 -6.48 18.83
N THR A 315 -10.54 -6.47 19.06
CA THR A 315 -11.11 -6.85 20.37
C THR A 315 -11.06 -8.36 20.63
N ARG A 316 -11.13 -9.18 19.57
CA ARG A 316 -11.03 -10.65 19.61
C ARG A 316 -9.81 -11.10 18.81
N PHE A 317 -8.74 -11.50 19.50
CA PHE A 317 -7.46 -11.78 18.85
C PHE A 317 -6.73 -13.00 19.40
N TYR A 318 -5.85 -13.55 18.57
CA TYR A 318 -4.78 -14.46 18.98
C TYR A 318 -3.44 -13.76 18.79
N GLN A 319 -2.52 -13.90 19.73
CA GLN A 319 -1.24 -13.22 19.70
C GLN A 319 -0.09 -14.19 19.96
N THR A 320 0.93 -14.12 19.12
CA THR A 320 2.23 -14.76 19.36
C THR A 320 3.26 -13.73 19.74
N VAL A 321 4.29 -14.16 20.47
CA VAL A 321 5.36 -13.30 20.97
C VAL A 321 6.69 -13.83 20.43
N GLY A 322 7.43 -12.97 19.75
CA GLY A 322 8.74 -13.24 19.21
C GLY A 322 9.83 -12.53 19.99
N ILE A 323 10.95 -13.23 20.11
CA ILE A 323 12.25 -12.76 20.61
C ILE A 323 13.30 -13.10 19.54
N PRO A 324 14.50 -12.47 19.53
CA PRO A 324 15.42 -12.48 18.39
C PRO A 324 16.21 -13.79 18.22
N MET A 325 15.47 -14.88 18.08
CA MET A 325 15.99 -16.24 17.95
C MET A 325 16.17 -16.62 16.48
N LYS A 326 17.17 -17.46 16.21
CA LYS A 326 17.37 -18.13 14.93
C LYS A 326 17.92 -19.54 15.13
N GLY A 327 17.83 -20.39 14.11
CA GLY A 327 18.47 -21.70 14.14
C GLY A 327 19.99 -21.58 14.28
N LYS A 328 20.60 -22.54 15.00
CA LYS A 328 22.06 -22.62 15.09
C LYS A 328 22.64 -22.90 13.70
N GLY A 329 23.55 -22.03 13.24
CA GLY A 329 24.12 -22.13 11.89
C GLY A 329 23.19 -21.63 10.78
N GLU A 330 21.94 -21.26 11.09
CA GLU A 330 21.04 -20.61 10.13
C GLU A 330 21.54 -19.18 9.86
N GLN A 331 21.69 -18.82 8.59
CA GLN A 331 21.96 -17.45 8.18
C GLN A 331 20.66 -16.83 7.67
N LEU A 332 20.17 -15.82 8.37
CA LEU A 332 18.95 -15.12 7.97
C LEU A 332 19.23 -14.30 6.69
N PRO A 333 18.37 -14.37 5.66
CA PRO A 333 18.61 -13.71 4.37
C PRO A 333 18.87 -12.21 4.46
N TYR A 334 18.24 -11.52 5.41
CA TYR A 334 18.40 -10.07 5.64
C TYR A 334 19.69 -9.70 6.39
N HIS A 335 20.41 -10.67 6.97
CA HIS A 335 21.74 -10.49 7.58
C HIS A 335 22.87 -10.97 6.67
N ALA A 336 22.56 -11.45 5.46
CA ALA A 336 23.56 -12.02 4.56
C ALA A 336 24.70 -11.04 4.22
N TYR A 337 24.37 -9.77 3.98
CA TYR A 337 25.34 -8.72 3.64
C TYR A 337 26.33 -8.40 4.76
N LEU A 338 26.00 -8.73 6.02
CA LEU A 338 26.92 -8.54 7.14
C LEU A 338 28.13 -9.47 7.07
N ASN A 339 28.03 -10.61 6.36
CA ASN A 339 29.06 -11.63 6.18
C ASN A 339 29.85 -11.93 7.47
N SER A 340 29.14 -12.08 8.59
CA SER A 340 29.74 -12.09 9.93
C SER A 340 29.76 -13.50 10.52
N GLU A 341 30.95 -14.08 10.66
CA GLU A 341 31.14 -15.37 11.34
C GLU A 341 30.71 -15.33 12.82
N LYS A 342 30.67 -14.13 13.42
CA LYS A 342 30.25 -13.95 14.83
C LYS A 342 28.79 -14.29 15.06
N ILE A 343 27.92 -14.02 14.09
CA ILE A 343 26.47 -14.25 14.21
C ILE A 343 26.04 -15.61 13.68
N THR A 344 26.82 -16.22 12.79
CA THR A 344 26.49 -17.50 12.15
C THR A 344 26.14 -18.59 13.17
N ASN A 345 26.97 -18.75 14.20
CA ASN A 345 26.82 -19.84 15.18
C ASN A 345 25.94 -19.50 16.39
N LEU A 346 25.34 -18.30 16.42
CA LEU A 346 24.43 -17.89 17.49
C LEU A 346 23.01 -18.42 17.25
N GLU A 347 22.30 -18.70 18.34
CA GLU A 347 20.86 -18.99 18.33
C GLU A 347 20.03 -17.78 18.75
N ASN A 348 20.68 -16.74 19.29
CA ASN A 348 20.07 -15.49 19.74
C ASN A 348 20.87 -14.30 19.23
N LEU A 349 20.20 -13.30 18.66
CA LEU A 349 20.79 -12.06 18.15
C LEU A 349 20.43 -10.90 19.08
N SER A 350 21.43 -10.13 19.51
CA SER A 350 21.18 -9.02 20.43
C SER A 350 20.37 -7.93 19.75
N GLU A 351 19.26 -7.54 20.37
CA GLU A 351 18.49 -6.33 20.02
C GLU A 351 17.93 -6.33 18.58
N ASP A 352 17.66 -7.52 18.04
CA ASP A 352 17.30 -7.71 16.63
C ASP A 352 15.79 -7.83 16.40
N LEU A 353 15.13 -6.71 16.06
CA LEU A 353 13.70 -6.71 15.78
C LEU A 353 13.32 -7.59 14.57
N THR A 354 14.22 -7.78 13.60
CA THR A 354 13.96 -8.59 12.41
C THR A 354 13.83 -10.06 12.77
N ALA A 355 14.76 -10.57 13.58
CA ALA A 355 14.69 -11.93 14.09
C ALA A 355 13.50 -12.13 15.03
N ALA A 356 13.18 -11.14 15.87
CA ALA A 356 12.00 -11.20 16.75
C ALA A 356 10.69 -11.24 15.96
N ALA A 357 10.53 -10.39 14.94
CA ALA A 357 9.37 -10.40 14.05
C ALA A 357 9.22 -11.74 13.32
N ARG A 358 10.32 -12.29 12.78
CA ARG A 358 10.32 -13.61 12.14
C ARG A 358 9.85 -14.71 13.09
N HIS A 359 10.35 -14.71 14.32
CA HIS A 359 9.96 -15.70 15.32
C HIS A 359 8.48 -15.58 15.72
N ALA A 360 7.95 -14.37 15.89
CA ALA A 360 6.52 -14.16 16.15
C ALA A 360 5.66 -14.68 14.98
N LEU A 361 6.04 -14.35 13.76
CA LEU A 361 5.32 -14.69 12.55
C LEU A 361 5.28 -16.20 12.27
N ILE A 362 6.41 -16.91 12.43
CA ILE A 362 6.45 -18.38 12.25
C ILE A 362 5.49 -19.07 13.23
N GLN A 363 5.47 -18.64 14.49
CA GLN A 363 4.53 -19.17 15.48
C GLN A 363 3.06 -18.88 15.10
N MET A 364 2.78 -17.72 14.49
CA MET A 364 1.44 -17.37 14.04
C MET A 364 1.00 -18.27 12.88
N ILE A 365 1.88 -18.50 11.91
CA ILE A 365 1.63 -19.44 10.80
C ILE A 365 1.34 -20.84 11.36
N ASP A 366 2.14 -21.33 12.31
CA ASP A 366 1.94 -22.65 12.92
C ASP A 366 0.61 -22.75 13.69
N TYR A 367 0.18 -21.67 14.36
CA TYR A 367 -1.14 -21.58 14.98
C TYR A 367 -2.27 -21.67 13.94
N ILE A 368 -2.20 -20.87 12.88
CA ILE A 368 -3.23 -20.83 11.83
C ILE A 368 -3.36 -22.21 11.17
N VAL A 369 -2.25 -22.86 10.85
CA VAL A 369 -2.24 -24.21 10.28
C VAL A 369 -2.87 -25.22 11.24
N ARG A 370 -2.45 -25.21 12.51
CA ARG A 370 -2.88 -26.21 13.50
C ARG A 370 -4.35 -26.08 13.90
N GLU A 371 -4.82 -24.86 14.11
CA GLU A 371 -6.14 -24.61 14.70
C GLU A 371 -7.22 -24.30 13.65
N HIS A 372 -6.84 -23.80 12.48
CA HIS A 372 -7.78 -23.42 11.40
C HIS A 372 -7.63 -24.25 10.12
N GLY A 373 -6.63 -25.13 10.03
CA GLY A 373 -6.51 -26.12 8.96
C GLY A 373 -6.11 -25.57 7.59
N LEU A 374 -5.59 -24.34 7.54
CA LEU A 374 -5.02 -23.73 6.32
C LEU A 374 -3.69 -24.40 5.96
N THR A 375 -3.31 -24.39 4.69
CA THR A 375 -1.93 -24.74 4.30
C THR A 375 -0.94 -23.69 4.82
N ARG A 376 0.36 -24.00 4.78
CA ARG A 376 1.39 -23.05 5.22
C ARG A 376 1.38 -21.78 4.36
N GLU A 377 1.19 -21.92 3.05
CA GLU A 377 1.13 -20.82 2.08
C GLU A 377 -0.10 -19.93 2.32
N GLN A 378 -1.27 -20.56 2.53
CA GLN A 378 -2.50 -19.84 2.88
C GLN A 378 -2.34 -19.10 4.21
N ALA A 379 -1.75 -19.73 5.22
CA ALA A 379 -1.50 -19.11 6.52
C ALA A 379 -0.53 -17.93 6.41
N TYR A 380 0.50 -18.03 5.58
CA TYR A 380 1.45 -16.95 5.35
C TYR A 380 0.82 -15.77 4.58
N ILE A 381 0.01 -16.05 3.55
CA ILE A 381 -0.78 -15.02 2.86
C ILE A 381 -1.75 -14.34 3.83
N LEU A 382 -2.46 -15.12 4.67
CA LEU A 382 -3.35 -14.54 5.68
C LEU A 382 -2.59 -13.61 6.63
N CYS A 383 -1.36 -13.95 6.99
CA CYS A 383 -0.53 -13.06 7.79
C CYS A 383 -0.20 -11.75 7.07
N SER A 384 0.07 -11.79 5.77
CA SER A 384 0.37 -10.58 4.98
C SER A 384 -0.81 -9.62 4.89
N VAL A 385 -2.05 -10.11 5.00
CA VAL A 385 -3.26 -9.31 4.79
C VAL A 385 -4.07 -9.02 6.06
N ALA A 386 -3.76 -9.68 7.18
CA ALA A 386 -4.58 -9.60 8.39
C ALA A 386 -3.83 -9.79 9.73
N VAL A 387 -2.50 -9.85 9.75
CA VAL A 387 -1.72 -9.98 10.99
C VAL A 387 -0.86 -8.76 11.23
N ASP A 388 -0.93 -8.22 12.44
CA ASP A 388 -0.19 -7.04 12.86
C ASP A 388 1.03 -7.40 13.69
N LEU A 389 2.21 -7.14 13.12
CA LEU A 389 3.50 -7.12 13.81
C LEU A 389 3.70 -5.82 14.60
N ARG A 390 3.48 -5.88 15.92
CA ARG A 390 3.71 -4.75 16.83
C ARG A 390 5.03 -4.89 17.56
N VAL A 391 5.76 -3.78 17.70
CA VAL A 391 6.92 -3.70 18.61
C VAL A 391 6.39 -3.68 20.05
N GLY A 392 6.67 -4.75 20.80
CA GLY A 392 6.27 -4.87 22.20
C GLY A 392 7.21 -4.11 23.14
N GLN A 393 8.52 -4.35 23.02
CA GLN A 393 9.55 -3.57 23.73
C GLN A 393 10.91 -3.62 23.03
N VAL A 394 11.73 -2.58 23.28
CA VAL A 394 13.08 -2.37 22.71
C VAL A 394 14.11 -1.98 23.77
N VAL A 395 13.99 -2.49 24.99
CA VAL A 395 14.87 -2.09 26.12
C VAL A 395 15.39 -3.26 26.95
N ASP A 396 14.77 -4.43 26.87
CA ASP A 396 15.14 -5.58 27.69
C ASP A 396 16.21 -6.43 27.00
N VAL A 397 17.48 -6.07 27.21
CA VAL A 397 18.63 -6.76 26.63
C VAL A 397 18.74 -8.21 27.15
N PRO A 398 19.02 -9.20 26.27
CA PRO A 398 19.33 -9.06 24.83
C PRO A 398 18.12 -9.12 23.90
N ASN A 399 16.92 -9.33 24.42
CA ASN A 399 15.76 -9.76 23.64
C ASN A 399 14.76 -8.64 23.46
N PHE A 400 14.76 -7.97 22.32
CA PHE A 400 13.62 -7.14 21.94
C PHE A 400 12.42 -8.01 21.56
N VAL A 401 11.21 -7.47 21.72
CA VAL A 401 9.98 -8.22 21.50
C VAL A 401 9.18 -7.62 20.35
N VAL A 402 8.77 -8.49 19.44
CA VAL A 402 7.71 -8.22 18.45
C VAL A 402 6.57 -9.19 18.72
N THR A 403 5.34 -8.72 18.61
CA THR A 403 4.14 -9.55 18.73
C THR A 403 3.44 -9.62 17.39
N ALA A 404 2.96 -10.79 16.99
CA ALA A 404 2.08 -10.92 15.82
C ALA A 404 0.65 -11.09 16.34
N VAL A 405 -0.25 -10.19 15.95
CA VAL A 405 -1.64 -10.13 16.42
C VAL A 405 -2.58 -10.44 15.26
N LEU A 406 -3.38 -11.50 15.38
CA LEU A 406 -4.38 -11.89 14.39
C LEU A 406 -5.77 -11.54 14.90
N ASN A 407 -6.51 -10.72 14.16
CA ASN A 407 -7.94 -10.53 14.40
C ASN A 407 -8.69 -11.82 14.06
N LEU A 408 -9.30 -12.47 15.05
CA LEU A 408 -10.00 -13.75 14.85
C LEU A 408 -11.32 -13.62 14.09
N ASP A 409 -11.80 -12.40 13.87
CA ASP A 409 -13.02 -12.14 13.09
C ASP A 409 -12.82 -12.47 11.60
N VAL A 410 -11.58 -12.65 11.12
CA VAL A 410 -11.36 -13.13 9.74
C VAL A 410 -11.92 -14.52 9.48
N PHE A 411 -12.13 -15.33 10.54
CA PHE A 411 -12.73 -16.67 10.45
C PHE A 411 -14.25 -16.67 10.68
N ASP A 412 -14.86 -15.51 10.93
CA ASP A 412 -16.28 -15.43 11.22
C ASP A 412 -17.10 -15.58 9.93
N LYS A 413 -17.78 -16.71 9.80
CA LYS A 413 -18.63 -17.06 8.65
C LYS A 413 -19.84 -16.14 8.49
N TYR A 414 -20.17 -15.34 9.52
CA TYR A 414 -21.31 -14.44 9.56
C TYR A 414 -20.91 -12.96 9.51
N ARG A 415 -19.64 -12.63 9.16
CA ARG A 415 -19.15 -11.24 9.09
C ARG A 415 -19.77 -10.37 7.97
N ASN A 416 -20.85 -10.82 7.33
CA ASN A 416 -21.54 -10.08 6.26
C ASN A 416 -22.86 -9.48 6.72
#